data_AF-A0AAE0RRL0-F1
#
_entry.id   AF-A0AAE0RRL0-F1
#
_cell.length_a   1.000
_cell.length_b   1.000
_cell.length_c   1.000
_cell.angle_alpha   90.00
_cell.angle_beta   90.00
_cell.angle_gamma   90.00
#
_symmetry.space_group_name_H-M   'P 1'
#
loop_
_entity.id
_entity.type
_entity.pdbx_description
1 polymer ?
#
loop_
_entity_poly.entity_id
_entity_poly.type
_entity_poly.pdbx_seq_one_letter_code
_entity_poly.pdbx_strand_id
1 'polypeptide(L)'
;MFTVANVIAFLVGRRRLVPSGHLGSSRFVQTTLINSGLVEMVKSIIPPLTYTSHKGDAGRIGVIGGSQDYTGAPYFAAISSLKLGADLSHVFCAKDAASVIKSYSPELIVHPVLDHPDAGSEVDEWLPRLHAIVLGPGLGRNDKIISNAKVIIDKIKKLGIPIVIDADGLYLVTEYPEIIKDYTKAILTPNVVEFSRLYQKMLGRKPSEDEPVNNVKRLSQQLGYVTIVQKGENDIISNGTQVLVCCGEGSPRRCGGQGDLLSGAMGTFIYWAHMAVEKKTYNQSFEIYGPTVCAAYAACLLTRECNRRAFHKHQRSTTTSDMANSHDLGSSVKFIHAWLGTSVSVLENWQQEISFDNMSDIHPTEDGRTGCSLANEAKSHDLGSSVKFIHAWLGTSMSMSLKIGNKRFHLITCLTYTQLKMEDLGVLLQMSSGLDLLAHIVTSELAHIVTSELAHIVTSELSHIVTSELSHIVTSELAHIVTSELSHIVTSELSHIVTSELSHFLTSELSHIVTSELSHIVTSELSHIVT
;
A
#
# COMPACT_ATOMS: atom_id res chain seq x y z
N MET A 1 34.52 39.90 12.54
CA MET A 1 35.27 38.70 12.94
C MET A 1 34.36 37.87 13.85
N PHE A 2 33.52 37.04 13.23
CA PHE A 2 32.60 36.12 13.90
C PHE A 2 33.01 34.72 13.44
N THR A 3 33.47 33.90 14.37
CA THR A 3 34.01 32.57 14.08
C THR A 3 32.89 31.52 13.96
N VAL A 4 33.04 30.68 12.94
CA VAL A 4 32.15 29.60 12.45
C VAL A 4 31.71 28.58 13.53
N ALA A 5 32.33 28.61 14.72
CA ALA A 5 32.03 27.68 15.82
C ALA A 5 30.66 27.91 16.49
N ASN A 6 30.10 29.12 16.45
CA ASN A 6 28.84 29.43 17.15
C ASN A 6 27.57 29.09 16.36
N VAL A 7 27.68 28.79 15.06
CA VAL A 7 26.52 28.40 14.23
C VAL A 7 26.24 26.88 14.33
N ILE A 8 27.24 26.07 14.67
CA ILE A 8 27.09 24.60 14.79
C ILE A 8 26.39 24.21 16.11
N ALA A 9 26.47 25.04 17.15
CA ALA A 9 25.82 24.77 18.43
C ALA A 9 24.28 24.96 18.42
N PHE A 10 23.71 25.52 17.34
CA PHE A 10 22.26 25.71 17.20
C PHE A 10 21.58 24.59 16.37
N LEU A 11 22.34 23.75 15.67
CA LEU A 11 21.82 22.69 14.78
C LEU A 11 21.92 21.26 15.34
N VAL A 12 22.53 21.06 16.52
CA VAL A 12 22.55 19.76 17.20
C VAL A 12 21.73 19.84 18.48
N GLY A 13 20.47 19.45 18.36
CA GLY A 13 19.50 19.39 19.46
C GLY A 13 20.03 18.60 20.66
N ARG A 14 20.05 19.28 21.81
CA ARG A 14 20.37 18.76 23.13
C ARG A 14 19.62 17.46 23.44
N ARG A 15 20.34 16.34 23.58
CA ARG A 15 19.88 15.20 24.39
C ARG A 15 19.96 15.61 25.86
N ARG A 16 18.81 15.81 26.50
CA ARG A 16 18.71 15.89 27.97
C ARG A 16 19.03 14.52 28.55
N LEU A 17 20.15 14.41 29.24
CA LEU A 17 20.41 13.35 30.21
C LEU A 17 19.52 13.61 31.43
N VAL A 18 18.71 12.62 31.80
CA VAL A 18 17.98 12.57 33.09
C VAL A 18 18.71 11.55 33.98
N PRO A 19 18.92 11.82 35.29
CA PRO A 19 19.79 11.01 36.13
C PRO A 19 19.13 9.69 36.55
N SER A 20 19.97 8.66 36.67
CA SER A 20 19.67 7.31 37.12
C SER A 20 19.06 7.27 38.52
N GLY A 21 17.80 6.86 38.63
CA GLY A 21 17.13 6.49 39.88
C GLY A 21 16.78 5.00 39.86
N HIS A 22 17.16 4.28 40.91
CA HIS A 22 16.92 2.86 41.13
C HIS A 22 15.46 2.46 40.95
N LEU A 23 15.19 1.54 40.02
CA LEU A 23 14.01 0.66 40.02
C LEU A 23 14.42 -0.71 39.50
N GLY A 24 13.96 -1.73 40.21
CA GLY A 24 14.51 -3.08 40.20
C GLY A 24 14.31 -3.87 38.91
N SER A 25 15.19 -4.87 38.79
CA SER A 25 15.06 -6.11 38.02
C SER A 25 13.67 -6.39 37.41
N SER A 26 13.53 -6.19 36.10
CA SER A 26 12.84 -7.17 35.25
C SER A 26 13.37 -7.09 33.81
N ARG A 27 13.68 -8.26 33.28
CA ARG A 27 14.16 -8.52 31.93
C ARG A 27 13.08 -8.19 30.89
N PHE A 28 12.98 -6.98 30.35
CA PHE A 28 12.15 -6.74 29.14
C PHE A 28 12.58 -5.47 28.41
N VAL A 29 13.72 -5.51 27.70
CA VAL A 29 13.93 -4.70 26.50
C VAL A 29 14.77 -5.57 25.55
N GLN A 30 14.11 -6.51 24.88
CA GLN A 30 14.71 -7.23 23.76
C GLN A 30 14.20 -6.55 22.49
N THR A 31 15.11 -5.85 21.82
CA THR A 31 14.95 -5.30 20.48
C THR A 31 14.39 -6.38 19.56
N THR A 32 13.31 -6.04 18.85
CA THR A 32 12.47 -6.87 18.00
C THR A 32 13.26 -7.73 17.00
N LEU A 33 13.64 -8.95 17.41
CA LEU A 33 13.61 -10.08 16.51
C LEU A 33 12.13 -10.28 16.18
N ILE A 34 11.69 -9.95 14.96
CA ILE A 34 10.37 -10.37 14.51
C ILE A 34 10.37 -11.90 14.66
N ASN A 35 9.51 -12.41 15.53
CA ASN A 35 9.46 -13.83 15.85
C ASN A 35 9.26 -14.60 14.52
N SER A 36 10.24 -15.41 14.14
CA SER A 36 10.27 -16.11 12.84
C SER A 36 8.96 -16.88 12.60
N GLY A 37 8.35 -17.44 13.65
CA GLY A 37 7.07 -18.12 13.58
C GLY A 37 5.89 -17.23 13.15
N LEU A 38 5.86 -15.95 13.55
CA LEU A 38 4.78 -15.02 13.18
C LEU A 38 4.85 -14.60 11.72
N VAL A 39 6.05 -14.46 11.16
CA VAL A 39 6.19 -14.09 9.75
C VAL A 39 5.96 -15.28 8.84
N GLU A 40 6.39 -16.48 9.24
CA GLU A 40 6.01 -17.72 8.55
C GLU A 40 4.50 -17.96 8.60
N MET A 41 3.82 -17.58 9.69
CA MET A 41 2.35 -17.58 9.75
C MET A 41 1.74 -16.68 8.66
N VAL A 42 2.25 -15.45 8.52
CA VAL A 42 1.77 -14.51 7.48
C VAL A 42 2.05 -15.04 6.07
N LYS A 43 3.22 -15.66 5.82
CA LYS A 43 3.49 -16.26 4.51
C LYS A 43 2.54 -17.41 4.17
N SER A 44 2.20 -18.24 5.16
CA SER A 44 1.39 -19.44 4.94
C SER A 44 -0.02 -19.17 4.41
N ILE A 45 -0.51 -17.93 4.56
CA ILE A 45 -1.82 -17.53 4.04
C ILE A 45 -1.75 -16.94 2.62
N ILE A 46 -0.58 -16.49 2.14
CA ILE A 46 -0.46 -15.83 0.84
C ILE A 46 -0.53 -16.89 -0.27
N PRO A 47 -1.52 -16.85 -1.19
CA PRO A 47 -1.61 -17.82 -2.26
C PRO A 47 -0.43 -17.67 -3.24
N PRO A 48 0.17 -18.79 -3.70
CA PRO A 48 1.17 -18.72 -4.77
C PRO A 48 0.52 -18.33 -6.09
N LEU A 49 1.25 -17.56 -6.91
CA LEU A 49 0.84 -17.28 -8.28
C LEU A 49 1.12 -18.51 -9.16
N THR A 50 0.08 -19.04 -9.79
CA THR A 50 0.19 -20.22 -10.66
C THR A 50 -0.43 -19.96 -12.03
N TYR A 51 0.09 -20.63 -13.07
CA TYR A 51 -0.45 -20.51 -14.43
C TYR A 51 -1.87 -21.10 -14.59
N THR A 52 -2.32 -21.90 -13.61
CA THR A 52 -3.64 -22.52 -13.59
C THR A 52 -4.70 -21.69 -12.86
N SER A 53 -4.30 -20.60 -12.19
CA SER A 53 -5.23 -19.73 -11.46
C SER A 53 -6.09 -18.90 -12.43
N HIS A 54 -7.37 -18.75 -12.10
CA HIS A 54 -8.32 -17.95 -12.84
C HIS A 54 -8.66 -16.64 -12.12
N LYS A 55 -9.19 -15.68 -12.88
CA LYS A 55 -9.61 -14.38 -12.37
C LYS A 55 -10.65 -14.56 -11.26
N GLY A 56 -10.30 -14.10 -10.06
CA GLY A 56 -11.14 -14.12 -8.87
C GLY A 56 -10.68 -15.14 -7.82
N ASP A 57 -9.81 -16.09 -8.17
CA ASP A 57 -9.30 -17.11 -7.24
C ASP A 57 -8.50 -16.47 -6.10
N ALA A 58 -7.72 -15.42 -6.39
CA ALA A 58 -6.89 -14.73 -5.41
C ALA A 58 -7.63 -13.60 -4.67
N GLY A 59 -8.92 -13.37 -4.96
CA GLY A 59 -9.78 -12.53 -4.11
C GLY A 59 -10.68 -11.58 -4.88
N ARG A 60 -11.95 -11.52 -4.45
CA ARG A 60 -12.94 -10.55 -4.89
C ARG A 60 -13.36 -9.74 -3.67
N ILE A 61 -12.79 -8.55 -3.50
CA ILE A 61 -12.95 -7.73 -2.29
C ILE A 61 -13.98 -6.64 -2.55
N GLY A 62 -14.94 -6.48 -1.63
CA GLY A 62 -15.92 -5.40 -1.69
C GLY A 62 -15.64 -4.33 -0.64
N VAL A 63 -15.57 -3.07 -1.05
CA VAL A 63 -15.48 -1.90 -0.16
C VAL A 63 -16.84 -1.21 -0.15
N ILE A 64 -17.44 -1.09 1.03
CA ILE A 64 -18.73 -0.44 1.27
C ILE A 64 -18.46 0.86 2.02
N GLY A 65 -18.57 1.98 1.30
CA GLY A 65 -18.20 3.29 1.81
C GLY A 65 -18.31 4.34 0.72
N GLY A 66 -17.76 5.53 0.94
CA GLY A 66 -17.86 6.62 -0.03
C GLY A 66 -19.19 7.34 -0.01
N SER A 67 -19.14 8.54 0.57
CA SER A 67 -20.19 9.55 0.55
C SER A 67 -19.77 10.69 -0.37
N GLN A 68 -20.68 11.65 -0.60
CA GLN A 68 -20.47 12.80 -1.48
C GLN A 68 -19.10 13.49 -1.24
N ASP A 69 -18.70 13.66 0.02
CA ASP A 69 -17.47 14.37 0.38
C ASP A 69 -16.25 13.45 0.56
N TYR A 70 -16.46 12.17 0.88
CA TYR A 70 -15.40 11.23 1.25
C TYR A 70 -15.15 10.16 0.19
N THR A 71 -14.71 10.59 -0.99
CA THR A 71 -14.41 9.72 -2.15
C THR A 71 -13.03 9.07 -2.07
N GLY A 72 -12.05 9.71 -1.41
CA GLY A 72 -10.68 9.20 -1.32
C GLY A 72 -10.53 7.97 -0.42
N ALA A 73 -11.27 7.91 0.68
CA ALA A 73 -11.21 6.81 1.64
C ALA A 73 -11.58 5.44 1.03
N PRO A 74 -12.74 5.26 0.36
CA PRO A 74 -13.07 3.99 -0.28
C PRO A 74 -12.11 3.66 -1.43
N TYR A 75 -11.57 4.66 -2.13
CA TYR A 75 -10.54 4.45 -3.15
C TYR A 75 -9.28 3.84 -2.55
N PHE A 76 -8.74 4.41 -1.46
CA PHE A 76 -7.51 3.90 -0.84
C PHE A 76 -7.68 2.48 -0.29
N ALA A 77 -8.83 2.15 0.29
CA ALA A 77 -9.13 0.79 0.70
C ALA A 77 -9.21 -0.17 -0.50
N ALA A 78 -9.90 0.23 -1.56
CA ALA A 78 -10.10 -0.62 -2.73
C ALA A 78 -8.80 -0.85 -3.52
N ILE A 79 -8.01 0.20 -3.74
CA ILE A 79 -6.73 0.12 -4.47
C ILE A 79 -5.67 -0.61 -3.66
N SER A 80 -5.68 -0.48 -2.32
CA SER A 80 -4.78 -1.24 -1.46
C SER A 80 -5.05 -2.74 -1.57
N SER A 81 -6.32 -3.14 -1.66
CA SER A 81 -6.71 -4.54 -1.86
C SER A 81 -6.17 -5.10 -3.18
N LEU A 82 -6.35 -4.36 -4.29
CA LEU A 82 -5.82 -4.75 -5.61
C LEU A 82 -4.31 -4.85 -5.61
N LYS A 83 -3.63 -3.80 -5.14
CA LYS A 83 -2.16 -3.73 -5.19
C LYS A 83 -1.48 -4.73 -4.26
N LEU A 84 -2.16 -5.19 -3.21
CA LEU A 84 -1.70 -6.31 -2.38
C LEU A 84 -1.76 -7.64 -3.15
N GLY A 85 -2.78 -7.83 -4.00
CA GLY A 85 -2.91 -9.02 -4.85
C GLY A 85 -4.33 -9.58 -4.95
N ALA A 86 -5.37 -8.83 -4.56
CA ALA A 86 -6.74 -9.24 -4.90
C ALA A 86 -6.95 -9.11 -6.41
N ASP A 87 -7.65 -10.09 -7.02
CA ASP A 87 -7.92 -10.09 -8.45
C ASP A 87 -8.95 -9.04 -8.87
N LEU A 88 -9.93 -8.79 -7.99
CA LEU A 88 -11.02 -7.85 -8.22
C LEU A 88 -11.32 -7.06 -6.96
N SER A 89 -11.57 -5.76 -7.15
CA SER A 89 -11.97 -4.86 -6.08
C SER A 89 -13.20 -4.07 -6.52
N HIS A 90 -14.26 -4.21 -5.74
CA HIS A 90 -15.55 -3.58 -5.94
C HIS A 90 -15.73 -2.47 -4.93
N VAL A 91 -16.28 -1.33 -5.35
CA VAL A 91 -16.63 -0.23 -4.45
C VAL A 91 -18.12 0.02 -4.54
N PHE A 92 -18.84 -0.17 -3.45
CA PHE A 92 -20.24 0.24 -3.31
C PHE A 92 -20.24 1.59 -2.62
N CYS A 93 -20.74 2.61 -3.30
CA CYS A 93 -20.74 3.98 -2.81
C CYS A 93 -22.04 4.72 -3.09
N ALA A 94 -22.16 5.93 -2.54
CA ALA A 94 -23.21 6.87 -2.94
C ALA A 94 -23.05 7.25 -4.42
N LYS A 95 -24.16 7.60 -5.08
CA LYS A 95 -24.18 7.94 -6.50
C LYS A 95 -23.23 9.08 -6.86
N ASP A 96 -23.20 10.13 -6.04
CA ASP A 96 -22.38 11.32 -6.26
C ASP A 96 -20.88 11.06 -6.09
N ALA A 97 -20.50 10.04 -5.31
CA ALA A 97 -19.12 9.64 -5.11
C ALA A 97 -18.55 8.83 -6.30
N ALA A 98 -19.44 8.18 -7.08
CA ALA A 98 -19.04 7.14 -8.01
C ALA A 98 -18.22 7.66 -9.20
N SER A 99 -18.59 8.80 -9.78
CA SER A 99 -17.86 9.38 -10.92
C SER A 99 -16.43 9.76 -10.54
N VAL A 100 -16.25 10.31 -9.33
CA VAL A 100 -14.95 10.69 -8.78
C VAL A 100 -14.10 9.47 -8.48
N ILE A 101 -14.66 8.43 -7.85
CA ILE A 101 -13.89 7.21 -7.56
C ILE A 101 -13.45 6.51 -8.85
N LYS A 102 -14.33 6.45 -9.87
CA LYS A 102 -14.02 5.88 -11.19
C LYS A 102 -12.89 6.63 -11.90
N SER A 103 -12.75 7.93 -11.69
CA SER A 103 -11.67 8.71 -12.32
C SER A 103 -10.30 8.49 -11.67
N TYR A 104 -10.25 7.98 -10.44
CA TYR A 104 -8.98 7.68 -9.76
C TYR A 104 -8.30 6.42 -10.30
N SER A 105 -9.06 5.39 -10.69
CA SER A 105 -8.51 4.17 -11.30
C SER A 105 -9.54 3.44 -12.15
N PRO A 106 -9.20 3.06 -13.40
CA PRO A 106 -10.06 2.25 -14.26
C PRO A 106 -10.14 0.78 -13.83
N GLU A 107 -9.29 0.33 -12.89
CA GLU A 107 -9.28 -1.07 -12.41
C GLU A 107 -10.40 -1.35 -11.39
N LEU A 108 -10.93 -0.30 -10.75
CA LEU A 108 -11.96 -0.44 -9.73
C LEU A 108 -13.36 -0.62 -10.35
N ILE A 109 -14.11 -1.60 -9.86
CA ILE A 109 -15.50 -1.83 -10.26
C ILE A 109 -16.41 -1.06 -9.29
N VAL A 110 -16.92 0.10 -9.71
CA VAL A 110 -17.65 1.02 -8.83
C VAL A 110 -19.16 0.96 -9.06
N HIS A 111 -19.90 0.69 -7.99
CA HIS A 111 -21.34 0.48 -7.91
C HIS A 111 -22.03 1.63 -7.13
N PRO A 112 -22.75 2.55 -7.82
CA PRO A 112 -23.42 3.70 -7.21
C PRO A 112 -24.78 3.34 -6.60
N VAL A 113 -24.80 2.59 -5.50
CA VAL A 113 -26.03 1.97 -4.96
C VAL A 113 -26.36 2.32 -3.50
N LEU A 114 -25.43 2.89 -2.72
CA LEU A 114 -25.60 2.96 -1.26
C LEU A 114 -26.67 3.94 -0.77
N ASP A 115 -26.91 5.00 -1.52
CA ASP A 115 -27.91 6.03 -1.24
C ASP A 115 -29.30 5.72 -1.82
N HIS A 116 -29.44 4.61 -2.55
CA HIS A 116 -30.71 4.13 -3.06
C HIS A 116 -31.59 3.56 -1.92
N PRO A 117 -32.93 3.74 -1.96
CA PRO A 117 -33.83 3.16 -0.95
C PRO A 117 -33.70 1.64 -0.82
N ASP A 118 -33.42 0.96 -1.93
CA ASP A 118 -33.27 -0.50 -2.00
C ASP A 118 -31.80 -0.96 -2.01
N ALA A 119 -30.86 -0.12 -1.54
CA ALA A 119 -29.43 -0.43 -1.50
C ALA A 119 -29.12 -1.81 -0.89
N GLY A 120 -29.88 -2.19 0.15
CA GLY A 120 -29.73 -3.48 0.80
C GLY A 120 -29.98 -4.66 -0.14
N SER A 121 -30.89 -4.54 -1.12
CA SER A 121 -31.18 -5.57 -2.13
C SER A 121 -30.16 -5.56 -3.27
N GLU A 122 -29.78 -4.37 -3.76
CA GLU A 122 -28.79 -4.26 -4.84
C GLU A 122 -27.40 -4.77 -4.44
N VAL A 123 -26.97 -4.48 -3.21
CA VAL A 123 -25.71 -5.00 -2.68
C VAL A 123 -25.78 -6.53 -2.50
N ASP A 124 -26.93 -7.06 -2.10
CA ASP A 124 -27.16 -8.50 -1.87
C ASP A 124 -26.94 -9.35 -3.12
N GLU A 125 -27.29 -8.84 -4.29
CA GLU A 125 -27.03 -9.53 -5.56
C GLU A 125 -25.53 -9.77 -5.81
N TRP A 126 -24.69 -8.90 -5.26
CA TRP A 126 -23.24 -8.99 -5.37
C TRP A 126 -22.59 -9.75 -4.22
N LEU A 127 -23.16 -9.75 -3.02
CA LEU A 127 -22.54 -10.37 -1.83
C LEU A 127 -22.07 -11.81 -2.07
N PRO A 128 -22.84 -12.74 -2.71
CA PRO A 128 -22.38 -14.10 -2.97
C PRO A 128 -21.14 -14.22 -3.86
N ARG A 129 -20.81 -13.16 -4.61
CA ARG A 129 -19.63 -13.11 -5.49
C ARG A 129 -18.39 -12.58 -4.76
N LEU A 130 -18.56 -11.96 -3.61
CA LEU A 130 -17.49 -11.32 -2.85
C LEU A 130 -16.95 -12.28 -1.78
N HIS A 131 -15.63 -12.27 -1.63
CA HIS A 131 -14.93 -13.15 -0.70
C HIS A 131 -14.68 -12.50 0.66
N ALA A 132 -14.56 -11.18 0.69
CA ALA A 132 -14.45 -10.41 1.93
C ALA A 132 -14.96 -8.98 1.69
N ILE A 133 -15.42 -8.34 2.76
CA ILE A 133 -15.97 -6.99 2.75
C ILE A 133 -15.18 -6.07 3.67
N VAL A 134 -14.94 -4.84 3.23
CA VAL A 134 -14.45 -3.73 4.06
C VAL A 134 -15.59 -2.72 4.14
N LEU A 135 -16.07 -2.40 5.33
CA LEU A 135 -17.20 -1.47 5.55
C LEU A 135 -16.76 -0.27 6.38
N GLY A 136 -17.08 0.92 5.90
CA GLY A 136 -16.92 2.16 6.65
C GLY A 136 -16.02 3.26 6.06
N PRO A 137 -15.00 2.99 5.20
CA PRO A 137 -14.17 4.04 4.62
C PRO A 137 -15.00 5.11 3.88
N GLY A 138 -15.11 6.30 4.46
CA GLY A 138 -15.91 7.40 3.91
C GLY A 138 -17.41 7.15 3.85
N LEU A 139 -17.95 6.17 4.59
CA LEU A 139 -19.38 5.79 4.56
C LEU A 139 -20.31 6.98 4.88
N GLY A 140 -19.89 7.87 5.78
CA GLY A 140 -20.71 8.96 6.26
C GLY A 140 -21.73 8.50 7.30
N ARG A 141 -22.50 9.45 7.83
CA ARG A 141 -23.40 9.26 8.98
C ARG A 141 -24.84 9.70 8.72
N ASN A 142 -25.23 9.74 7.46
CA ASN A 142 -26.62 10.00 7.10
C ASN A 142 -27.50 8.83 7.57
N ASP A 143 -28.68 9.13 8.13
CA ASP A 143 -29.61 8.12 8.64
C ASP A 143 -29.99 7.05 7.61
N LYS A 144 -30.12 7.44 6.33
CA LYS A 144 -30.40 6.49 5.23
C LYS A 144 -29.24 5.51 5.03
N ILE A 145 -28.02 6.03 4.98
CA ILE A 145 -26.80 5.21 4.79
C ILE A 145 -26.59 4.29 5.99
N ILE A 146 -26.77 4.80 7.21
CA ILE A 146 -26.70 4.01 8.45
C ILE A 146 -27.71 2.86 8.43
N SER A 147 -28.95 3.15 8.02
CA SER A 147 -30.02 2.13 7.92
C SER A 147 -29.69 1.07 6.88
N ASN A 148 -29.23 1.47 5.71
CA ASN A 148 -28.80 0.56 4.64
C ASN A 148 -27.60 -0.30 5.08
N ALA A 149 -26.60 0.30 5.73
CA ALA A 149 -25.43 -0.42 6.24
C ALA A 149 -25.80 -1.51 7.26
N LYS A 150 -26.79 -1.27 8.14
CA LYS A 150 -27.29 -2.30 9.07
C LYS A 150 -27.88 -3.50 8.34
N VAL A 151 -28.71 -3.26 7.33
CA VAL A 151 -29.32 -4.32 6.51
C VAL A 151 -28.24 -5.12 5.79
N ILE A 152 -27.24 -4.43 5.22
CA ILE A 152 -26.12 -5.06 4.54
C ILE A 152 -25.29 -5.93 5.50
N ILE A 153 -24.98 -5.45 6.70
CA ILE A 153 -24.24 -6.23 7.72
C ILE A 153 -25.00 -7.51 8.09
N ASP A 154 -26.32 -7.43 8.29
CA ASP A 154 -27.15 -8.61 8.58
C ASP A 154 -27.08 -9.66 7.46
N LYS A 155 -27.14 -9.22 6.19
CA LYS A 155 -26.98 -10.09 5.02
C LYS A 155 -25.59 -10.71 4.93
N ILE A 156 -24.54 -9.93 5.15
CA ILE A 156 -23.14 -10.40 5.21
C ILE A 156 -22.98 -11.51 6.26
N LYS A 157 -23.55 -11.31 7.46
CA LYS A 157 -23.53 -12.30 8.55
C LYS A 157 -24.24 -13.59 8.17
N LYS A 158 -25.41 -13.50 7.54
CA LYS A 158 -26.18 -14.66 7.05
C LYS A 158 -25.41 -15.48 6.01
N LEU A 159 -24.66 -14.82 5.14
CA LEU A 159 -23.81 -15.48 4.15
C LEU A 159 -22.45 -15.95 4.72
N GLY A 160 -22.11 -15.54 5.94
CA GLY A 160 -20.84 -15.92 6.57
C GLY A 160 -19.61 -15.33 5.87
N ILE A 161 -19.75 -14.17 5.22
CA ILE A 161 -18.65 -13.49 4.51
C ILE A 161 -17.79 -12.72 5.52
N PRO A 162 -16.46 -12.91 5.55
CA PRO A 162 -15.57 -12.14 6.41
C PRO A 162 -15.68 -10.62 6.19
N ILE A 163 -15.67 -9.85 7.27
CA ILE A 163 -15.87 -8.39 7.22
C ILE A 163 -14.84 -7.63 8.06
N VAL A 164 -14.30 -6.55 7.51
CA VAL A 164 -13.49 -5.56 8.21
C VAL A 164 -14.33 -4.30 8.39
N ILE A 165 -14.43 -3.78 9.61
CA ILE A 165 -15.18 -2.55 9.90
C ILE A 165 -14.22 -1.46 10.39
N ASP A 166 -14.16 -0.37 9.64
CA ASP A 166 -13.28 0.77 9.89
C ASP A 166 -14.06 2.10 9.92
N ALA A 167 -13.44 3.16 10.45
CA ALA A 167 -13.97 4.54 10.40
C ALA A 167 -15.46 4.67 10.78
N ASP A 168 -16.32 5.19 9.89
CA ASP A 168 -17.75 5.38 10.17
C ASP A 168 -18.52 4.06 10.38
N GLY A 169 -17.98 2.94 9.90
CA GLY A 169 -18.49 1.62 10.27
C GLY A 169 -18.35 1.34 11.77
N LEU A 170 -17.29 1.83 12.40
CA LEU A 170 -17.09 1.71 13.86
C LEU A 170 -18.02 2.64 14.63
N TYR A 171 -18.36 3.81 14.06
CA TYR A 171 -19.41 4.65 14.61
C TYR A 171 -20.74 3.87 14.65
N LEU A 172 -21.11 3.23 13.54
CA LEU A 172 -22.30 2.38 13.48
C LEU A 172 -22.28 1.25 14.52
N VAL A 173 -21.16 0.53 14.65
CA VAL A 173 -20.99 -0.54 15.66
C VAL A 173 -21.04 0.01 17.09
N THR A 174 -20.56 1.23 17.33
CA THR A 174 -20.61 1.85 18.66
C THR A 174 -22.04 2.21 19.06
N GLU A 175 -22.85 2.68 18.11
CA GLU A 175 -24.26 2.98 18.38
C GLU A 175 -25.11 1.72 18.50
N TYR A 176 -24.82 0.71 17.67
CA TYR A 176 -25.59 -0.53 17.54
C TYR A 176 -24.67 -1.78 17.63
N PRO A 177 -24.10 -2.11 18.80
CA PRO A 177 -23.13 -3.21 18.91
C PRO A 177 -23.67 -4.58 18.54
N GLU A 178 -24.99 -4.79 18.68
CA GLU A 178 -25.70 -6.02 18.37
C GLU A 178 -25.56 -6.44 16.89
N ILE A 179 -25.31 -5.50 15.99
CA ILE A 179 -25.20 -5.81 14.55
C ILE A 179 -24.02 -6.72 14.27
N ILE A 180 -22.91 -6.60 15.02
CA ILE A 180 -21.68 -7.37 14.79
C ILE A 180 -21.36 -8.35 15.92
N LYS A 181 -22.08 -8.27 17.03
CA LYS A 181 -21.88 -9.16 18.18
C LYS A 181 -21.93 -10.64 17.75
N ASP A 182 -21.04 -11.42 18.35
CA ASP A 182 -20.86 -12.86 18.14
C ASP A 182 -20.43 -13.27 16.71
N TYR A 183 -20.07 -12.30 15.85
CA TYR A 183 -19.61 -12.59 14.50
C TYR A 183 -18.08 -12.69 14.42
N THR A 184 -17.55 -13.89 14.67
CA THR A 184 -16.10 -14.14 14.77
C THR A 184 -15.31 -13.95 13.47
N LYS A 185 -15.99 -13.84 12.32
CA LYS A 185 -15.36 -13.47 11.04
C LYS A 185 -15.24 -11.95 10.83
N ALA A 186 -15.57 -11.15 11.85
CA ALA A 186 -15.38 -9.70 11.81
C ALA A 186 -14.05 -9.26 12.43
N ILE A 187 -13.46 -8.23 11.84
CA ILE A 187 -12.35 -7.47 12.41
C ILE A 187 -12.74 -6.00 12.53
N LEU A 188 -12.60 -5.43 13.72
CA LEU A 188 -12.79 -4.00 13.99
C LEU A 188 -11.44 -3.30 14.08
N THR A 189 -11.28 -2.14 13.43
CA THR A 189 -9.99 -1.42 13.38
C THR A 189 -10.01 -0.04 14.07
N PRO A 190 -10.44 0.06 15.35
CA PRO A 190 -10.57 1.36 16.01
C PRO A 190 -9.22 2.04 16.28
N ASN A 191 -9.16 3.35 16.04
CA ASN A 191 -8.13 4.20 16.62
C ASN A 191 -8.35 4.39 18.14
N VAL A 192 -7.42 5.04 18.83
CA VAL A 192 -7.47 5.26 20.29
C VAL A 192 -8.79 5.90 20.76
N VAL A 193 -9.34 6.85 19.99
CA VAL A 193 -10.57 7.56 20.34
C VAL A 193 -11.79 6.68 20.09
N GLU A 194 -11.87 6.04 18.92
CA GLU A 194 -12.93 5.09 18.56
C GLU A 194 -12.98 3.92 19.56
N PHE A 195 -11.81 3.39 19.92
CA PHE A 195 -11.67 2.30 20.89
C PHE A 195 -12.21 2.72 22.26
N SER A 196 -11.84 3.92 22.73
CA SER A 196 -12.30 4.43 24.02
C SER A 196 -13.82 4.60 24.07
N ARG A 197 -14.44 5.07 22.98
CA ARG A 197 -15.90 5.21 22.86
C ARG A 197 -16.59 3.85 22.86
N LEU A 198 -16.12 2.91 22.04
CA LEU A 198 -16.67 1.56 21.96
C LEU A 198 -16.51 0.81 23.30
N TYR A 199 -15.35 0.95 23.95
CA TYR A 199 -15.09 0.36 25.26
C TYR A 199 -16.05 0.91 26.34
N GLN A 200 -16.26 2.22 26.37
CA GLN A 200 -17.21 2.85 27.30
C GLN A 200 -18.65 2.39 27.05
N LYS A 201 -19.07 2.28 25.79
CA LYS A 201 -20.41 1.78 25.44
C LYS A 201 -20.61 0.33 25.90
N MET A 202 -19.62 -0.53 25.69
CA MET A 202 -19.74 -1.98 25.94
C MET A 202 -19.51 -2.38 27.41
N LEU A 203 -18.66 -1.66 28.14
CA LEU A 203 -18.27 -1.99 29.52
C LEU A 203 -18.69 -0.95 30.57
N GLY A 204 -19.29 0.17 30.17
CA GLY A 204 -19.78 1.21 31.09
C GLY A 204 -18.67 2.00 31.81
N ARG A 205 -17.41 1.85 31.41
CA ARG A 205 -16.24 2.54 32.02
C ARG A 205 -15.19 2.85 30.97
N LYS A 206 -14.24 3.73 31.29
CA LYS A 206 -13.10 4.03 30.40
C LYS A 206 -12.04 2.90 30.46
N PRO A 207 -11.27 2.69 29.37
CA PRO A 207 -10.14 1.75 29.40
C PRO A 207 -9.04 2.23 30.36
N SER A 208 -8.40 1.30 31.06
CA SER A 208 -7.25 1.61 31.94
C SER A 208 -5.99 1.84 31.10
N GLU A 209 -5.25 2.92 31.37
CA GLU A 209 -4.00 3.23 30.64
C GLU A 209 -2.88 2.21 30.94
N ASP A 210 -2.91 1.57 32.10
CA ASP A 210 -1.86 0.64 32.56
C ASP A 210 -1.99 -0.77 31.95
N GLU A 211 -3.18 -1.14 31.45
CA GLU A 211 -3.46 -2.49 30.93
C GLU A 211 -3.98 -2.49 29.47
N PRO A 212 -3.30 -1.87 28.50
CA PRO A 212 -3.82 -1.71 27.14
C PRO A 212 -4.15 -3.05 26.47
N VAL A 213 -3.26 -4.05 26.63
CA VAL A 213 -3.47 -5.42 26.12
C VAL A 213 -4.74 -6.07 26.69
N ASN A 214 -4.96 -5.94 28.00
CA ASN A 214 -6.10 -6.53 28.67
C ASN A 214 -7.41 -5.85 28.26
N ASN A 215 -7.37 -4.54 27.98
CA ASN A 215 -8.53 -3.81 27.49
C ASN A 215 -9.02 -4.32 26.14
N VAL A 216 -8.12 -4.54 25.18
CA VAL A 216 -8.50 -5.07 23.85
C VAL A 216 -9.09 -6.47 23.99
N LYS A 217 -8.46 -7.33 24.79
CA LYS A 217 -8.95 -8.68 25.07
C LYS A 217 -10.35 -8.68 25.70
N ARG A 218 -10.57 -7.86 26.73
CA ARG A 218 -11.88 -7.71 27.40
C ARG A 218 -12.96 -7.19 26.45
N LEU A 219 -12.65 -6.19 25.62
CA LEU A 219 -13.61 -5.65 24.67
C LEU A 219 -14.01 -6.70 23.62
N SER A 220 -13.05 -7.46 23.12
CA SER A 220 -13.31 -8.55 22.17
C SER A 220 -14.21 -9.63 22.77
N GLN A 221 -13.94 -10.06 24.02
CA GLN A 221 -14.80 -10.99 24.75
C GLN A 221 -16.23 -10.46 24.91
N GLN A 222 -16.37 -9.18 25.26
CA GLN A 222 -17.67 -8.53 25.45
C GLN A 222 -18.48 -8.42 24.14
N LEU A 223 -17.79 -8.36 22.99
CA LEU A 223 -18.39 -8.36 21.65
C LEU A 223 -18.60 -9.77 21.07
N GLY A 224 -18.36 -10.83 21.85
CA GLY A 224 -18.55 -12.20 21.38
C GLY A 224 -17.37 -12.74 20.57
N TYR A 225 -16.15 -12.46 21.01
CA TYR A 225 -14.89 -12.91 20.37
C TYR A 225 -14.67 -12.35 18.95
N VAL A 226 -15.28 -11.20 18.65
CA VAL A 226 -14.98 -10.39 17.45
C VAL A 226 -13.54 -9.88 17.55
N THR A 227 -12.77 -9.95 16.46
CA THR A 227 -11.37 -9.53 16.48
C THR A 227 -11.26 -8.01 16.50
N ILE A 228 -10.40 -7.46 17.35
CA ILE A 228 -10.18 -6.03 17.49
C ILE A 228 -8.72 -5.71 17.24
N VAL A 229 -8.49 -4.70 16.41
CA VAL A 229 -7.19 -4.10 16.11
C VAL A 229 -7.20 -2.67 16.65
N GLN A 230 -6.70 -2.47 17.87
CA GLN A 230 -6.54 -1.13 18.42
C GLN A 230 -5.31 -0.48 17.77
N LYS A 231 -5.56 0.47 16.85
CA LYS A 231 -4.51 1.20 16.14
C LYS A 231 -3.80 2.17 17.08
N GLY A 232 -2.47 2.18 17.04
CA GLY A 232 -1.66 3.00 17.95
C GLY A 232 -0.20 3.10 17.58
N GLU A 233 0.64 3.51 18.52
CA GLU A 233 2.11 3.39 18.36
C GLU A 233 2.51 1.92 18.19
N ASN A 234 1.88 1.04 18.96
CA ASN A 234 1.86 -0.39 18.73
C ASN A 234 0.42 -0.81 18.48
N ASP A 235 0.18 -1.57 17.42
CA ASP A 235 -1.16 -2.08 17.13
C ASP A 235 -1.39 -3.33 17.97
N ILE A 236 -2.44 -3.30 18.80
CA ILE A 236 -2.79 -4.41 19.68
C ILE A 236 -3.96 -5.16 19.06
N ILE A 237 -3.76 -6.46 18.81
CA ILE A 237 -4.68 -7.31 18.07
C ILE A 237 -5.17 -8.42 19.00
N SER A 238 -6.48 -8.60 19.15
CA SER A 238 -7.03 -9.69 19.94
C SER A 238 -8.38 -10.17 19.43
N ASN A 239 -8.60 -11.49 19.47
CA ASN A 239 -9.89 -12.15 19.29
C ASN A 239 -10.51 -12.59 20.64
N GLY A 240 -10.03 -12.02 21.76
CA GLY A 240 -10.56 -12.30 23.10
C GLY A 240 -9.94 -13.54 23.76
N THR A 241 -9.23 -14.38 23.01
CA THR A 241 -8.44 -15.50 23.56
C THR A 241 -6.96 -15.19 23.47
N GLN A 242 -6.47 -14.92 22.27
CA GLN A 242 -5.08 -14.58 21.97
C GLN A 242 -4.87 -13.09 21.81
N VAL A 243 -3.62 -12.66 22.00
CA VAL A 243 -3.19 -11.29 21.75
C VAL A 243 -1.89 -11.31 20.94
N LEU A 244 -1.83 -10.47 19.91
CA LEU A 244 -0.60 -10.10 19.22
C LEU A 244 -0.39 -8.59 19.30
N VAL A 245 0.87 -8.18 19.39
CA VAL A 245 1.25 -6.77 19.31
C VAL A 245 2.13 -6.61 18.08
N CYS A 246 1.68 -5.81 17.12
CA CYS A 246 2.54 -5.36 16.03
C CYS A 246 3.33 -4.14 16.54
N CYS A 247 4.66 -4.22 16.46
CA CYS A 247 5.58 -3.16 16.88
C CYS A 247 6.55 -2.76 15.75
N GLY A 248 6.22 -3.09 14.50
CA GLY A 248 7.05 -2.76 13.33
C GLY A 248 7.27 -1.25 13.22
N GLU A 249 8.43 -0.81 12.74
CA GLU A 249 8.63 0.61 12.51
C GLU A 249 7.67 1.10 11.40
N GLY A 250 6.99 2.22 11.65
CA GLY A 250 6.03 2.83 10.72
C GLY A 250 6.54 4.16 10.16
N SER A 251 5.63 5.13 10.00
CA SER A 251 5.97 6.50 9.65
C SER A 251 5.63 7.47 10.79
N PRO A 252 6.49 8.44 11.13
CA PRO A 252 6.12 9.55 12.01
C PRO A 252 5.18 10.56 11.32
N ARG A 253 4.99 10.47 9.99
CA ARG A 253 4.07 11.31 9.23
C ARG A 253 2.66 10.73 9.30
N ARG A 254 1.69 11.55 9.70
CA ARG A 254 0.26 11.19 9.77
C ARG A 254 -0.51 11.57 8.50
N CYS A 255 -0.65 10.65 7.55
CA CYS A 255 -1.48 10.83 6.35
C CYS A 255 -2.92 10.38 6.63
N GLY A 256 -3.91 11.12 6.11
CA GLY A 256 -5.32 10.85 6.42
C GLY A 256 -5.80 9.45 6.01
N GLY A 257 -5.26 8.88 4.92
CA GLY A 257 -5.74 7.60 4.39
C GLY A 257 -4.93 6.36 4.80
N GLN A 258 -4.06 6.46 5.82
CA GLN A 258 -3.31 5.28 6.31
C GLN A 258 -4.24 4.18 6.84
N GLY A 259 -5.33 4.57 7.49
CA GLY A 259 -6.36 3.64 7.96
C GLY A 259 -7.06 2.92 6.81
N ASP A 260 -7.31 3.63 5.71
CA ASP A 260 -7.94 3.06 4.52
C ASP A 260 -7.04 2.02 3.85
N LEU A 261 -5.73 2.27 3.77
CA LEU A 261 -4.76 1.27 3.28
C LEU A 261 -4.74 0.04 4.18
N LEU A 262 -4.77 0.22 5.50
CA LEU A 262 -4.83 -0.89 6.45
C LEU A 262 -6.10 -1.73 6.26
N SER A 263 -7.27 -1.10 6.19
CA SER A 263 -8.54 -1.80 6.06
C SER A 263 -8.68 -2.53 4.72
N GLY A 264 -8.21 -1.91 3.63
CA GLY A 264 -8.09 -2.56 2.31
C GLY A 264 -7.20 -3.81 2.33
N ALA A 265 -5.94 -3.66 2.79
CA ALA A 265 -5.02 -4.78 2.91
C ALA A 265 -5.59 -5.91 3.79
N MET A 266 -6.24 -5.55 4.89
CA MET A 266 -6.88 -6.49 5.80
C MET A 266 -8.04 -7.25 5.16
N GLY A 267 -8.80 -6.61 4.26
CA GLY A 267 -9.85 -7.24 3.46
C GLY A 267 -9.32 -8.36 2.55
N THR A 268 -8.16 -8.18 1.92
CA THR A 268 -7.51 -9.25 1.14
C THR A 268 -6.96 -10.35 2.04
N PHE A 269 -6.24 -9.98 3.11
CA PHE A 269 -5.62 -10.95 4.01
C PHE A 269 -6.64 -11.82 4.76
N ILE A 270 -7.81 -11.28 5.14
CA ILE A 270 -8.83 -12.07 5.83
C ILE A 270 -9.40 -13.16 4.91
N TYR A 271 -9.60 -12.87 3.62
CA TYR A 271 -9.96 -13.89 2.64
C TYR A 271 -8.87 -14.95 2.52
N TRP A 272 -7.63 -14.54 2.30
CA TRP A 272 -6.48 -15.45 2.19
C TRP A 272 -6.31 -16.35 3.42
N ALA A 273 -6.51 -15.81 4.62
CA ALA A 273 -6.44 -16.57 5.86
C ALA A 273 -7.57 -17.60 5.96
N HIS A 274 -8.81 -17.25 5.58
CA HIS A 274 -9.92 -18.23 5.55
C HIS A 274 -9.72 -19.29 4.46
N MET A 275 -9.22 -18.91 3.29
CA MET A 275 -8.86 -19.84 2.22
C MET A 275 -7.75 -20.80 2.67
N ALA A 276 -6.76 -20.33 3.44
CA ALA A 276 -5.73 -21.18 4.01
C ALA A 276 -6.29 -22.21 5.00
N VAL A 277 -7.33 -21.84 5.77
CA VAL A 277 -8.07 -22.80 6.63
C VAL A 277 -8.71 -23.90 5.79
N GLU A 278 -9.41 -23.53 4.71
CA GLU A 278 -10.09 -24.48 3.82
C GLU A 278 -9.11 -25.42 3.11
N LYS A 279 -7.97 -24.89 2.65
CA LYS A 279 -6.93 -25.65 1.95
C LYS A 279 -5.94 -26.34 2.89
N LYS A 280 -6.01 -26.08 4.21
CA LYS A 280 -5.08 -26.59 5.23
C LYS A 280 -3.60 -26.30 4.92
N THR A 281 -3.30 -25.10 4.43
CA THR A 281 -1.93 -24.68 4.03
C THR A 281 -1.19 -23.90 5.12
N TYR A 282 -1.70 -23.91 6.35
CA TYR A 282 -1.21 -23.08 7.44
C TYR A 282 -0.25 -23.82 8.38
N ASN A 283 0.52 -23.08 9.17
CA ASN A 283 1.49 -23.63 10.13
C ASN A 283 0.96 -23.66 11.58
N GLN A 284 1.76 -24.20 12.51
CA GLN A 284 1.39 -24.29 13.93
C GLN A 284 1.09 -22.93 14.59
N SER A 285 1.78 -21.85 14.17
CA SER A 285 1.49 -20.51 14.70
C SER A 285 0.10 -20.05 14.29
N PHE A 286 -0.32 -20.36 13.07
CA PHE A 286 -1.67 -20.05 12.60
C PHE A 286 -2.76 -20.77 13.40
N GLU A 287 -2.53 -22.03 13.81
CA GLU A 287 -3.48 -22.77 14.66
C GLU A 287 -3.72 -22.10 16.02
N ILE A 288 -2.68 -21.45 16.57
CA ILE A 288 -2.76 -20.76 17.85
C ILE A 288 -3.60 -19.49 17.73
N TYR A 289 -3.31 -18.65 16.71
CA TYR A 289 -3.90 -17.31 16.60
C TYR A 289 -5.21 -17.26 15.82
N GLY A 290 -5.40 -18.15 14.85
CA GLY A 290 -6.55 -18.21 13.97
C GLY A 290 -6.53 -17.19 12.82
N PRO A 291 -7.52 -17.27 11.91
CA PRO A 291 -7.49 -16.56 10.62
C PRO A 291 -7.56 -15.04 10.77
N THR A 292 -8.44 -14.53 11.62
CA THR A 292 -8.67 -13.09 11.77
C THR A 292 -7.49 -12.36 12.43
N VAL A 293 -6.87 -12.97 13.45
CA VAL A 293 -5.67 -12.42 14.11
C VAL A 293 -4.47 -12.46 13.16
N CYS A 294 -4.29 -13.56 12.41
CA CYS A 294 -3.26 -13.65 11.39
C CYS A 294 -3.43 -12.57 10.31
N ALA A 295 -4.65 -12.42 9.78
CA ALA A 295 -4.94 -11.42 8.76
C ALA A 295 -4.71 -9.99 9.25
N ALA A 296 -5.17 -9.68 10.47
CA ALA A 296 -4.94 -8.39 11.10
C ALA A 296 -3.44 -8.10 11.28
N TYR A 297 -2.66 -9.08 11.76
CA TYR A 297 -1.23 -8.93 11.96
C TYR A 297 -0.49 -8.71 10.65
N ALA A 298 -0.83 -9.48 9.60
CA ALA A 298 -0.28 -9.34 8.25
C ALA A 298 -0.54 -7.93 7.69
N ALA A 299 -1.77 -7.43 7.81
CA ALA A 299 -2.16 -6.10 7.34
C ALA A 299 -1.42 -4.99 8.11
N CYS A 300 -1.37 -5.05 9.44
CA CYS A 300 -0.63 -4.09 10.26
C CYS A 300 0.87 -4.07 9.90
N LEU A 301 1.49 -5.25 9.76
CA LEU A 301 2.90 -5.36 9.40
C LEU A 301 3.16 -4.74 8.02
N LEU A 302 2.33 -5.07 7.02
CA LEU A 302 2.46 -4.55 5.67
C LEU A 302 2.29 -3.03 5.63
N THR A 303 1.22 -2.50 6.23
CA THR A 303 0.94 -1.06 6.21
C THR A 303 2.06 -0.28 6.90
N ARG A 304 2.60 -0.77 8.02
CA ARG A 304 3.70 -0.11 8.72
C ARG A 304 4.98 -0.12 7.88
N GLU A 305 5.30 -1.23 7.25
CA GLU A 305 6.46 -1.32 6.34
C GLU A 305 6.33 -0.37 5.14
N CYS A 306 5.14 -0.29 4.53
CA CYS A 306 4.87 0.66 3.44
C CYS A 306 5.01 2.11 3.90
N ASN A 307 4.46 2.43 5.07
CA ASN A 307 4.58 3.74 5.69
C ASN A 307 6.04 4.11 5.95
N ARG A 308 6.84 3.17 6.48
CA ARG A 308 8.26 3.36 6.76
C ARG A 308 9.05 3.63 5.48
N ARG A 309 8.83 2.85 4.42
CA ARG A 309 9.51 3.03 3.12
C ARG A 309 9.14 4.34 2.44
N ALA A 310 7.84 4.63 2.34
CA ALA A 310 7.36 5.87 1.76
C ALA A 310 7.92 7.07 2.53
N PHE A 311 7.97 7.00 3.86
CA PHE A 311 8.58 8.04 4.69
C PHE A 311 10.08 8.17 4.50
N HIS A 312 10.82 7.06 4.41
CA HIS A 312 12.25 7.11 4.16
C HIS A 312 12.56 7.86 2.85
N LYS A 313 11.72 7.66 1.83
CA LYS A 313 11.86 8.28 0.51
C LYS A 313 11.37 9.73 0.44
N HIS A 314 10.18 10.01 0.99
CA HIS A 314 9.47 11.29 0.80
C HIS A 314 9.48 12.18 2.06
N GLN A 315 9.87 11.65 3.22
CA GLN A 315 10.01 12.40 4.47
C GLN A 315 8.75 13.22 4.78
N ARG A 316 8.88 14.54 4.92
CA ARG A 316 7.77 15.44 5.28
C ARG A 316 6.65 15.47 4.23
N SER A 317 6.99 15.28 2.95
CA SER A 317 6.02 15.33 1.85
C SER A 317 5.29 14.02 1.60
N THR A 318 5.58 12.96 2.37
CA THR A 318 4.88 11.68 2.26
C THR A 318 3.36 11.86 2.34
N THR A 319 2.67 11.25 1.38
CA THR A 319 1.21 11.21 1.23
C THR A 319 0.70 9.77 1.30
N THR A 320 -0.63 9.59 1.36
CA THR A 320 -1.23 8.25 1.28
C THR A 320 -0.94 7.58 -0.07
N SER A 321 -0.93 8.34 -1.17
CA SER A 321 -0.64 7.80 -2.50
C SER A 321 0.78 7.25 -2.60
N ASP A 322 1.75 7.88 -1.93
CA ASP A 322 3.13 7.37 -1.87
C ASP A 322 3.17 5.99 -1.21
N MET A 323 2.45 5.83 -0.08
CA MET A 323 2.32 4.56 0.63
C MET A 323 1.60 3.49 -0.21
N ALA A 324 0.63 3.91 -1.02
CA ALA A 324 -0.16 3.05 -1.88
C ALA A 324 0.52 2.72 -3.23
N ASN A 325 1.68 3.31 -3.55
CA ASN A 325 2.32 3.06 -4.83
C ASN A 325 2.77 1.60 -4.94
N SER A 326 2.60 1.01 -6.13
CA SER A 326 2.81 -0.43 -6.35
C SER A 326 4.25 -0.85 -6.07
N HIS A 327 5.21 0.05 -6.27
CA HIS A 327 6.59 -0.18 -5.87
C HIS A 327 6.71 -0.39 -4.35
N ASP A 328 6.04 0.41 -3.53
CA ASP A 328 6.19 0.31 -2.07
C ASP A 328 5.34 -0.82 -1.50
N LEU A 329 4.07 -0.97 -1.92
CA LEU A 329 3.21 -2.07 -1.45
C LEU A 329 3.68 -3.44 -1.96
N GLY A 330 3.90 -3.57 -3.28
CA GLY A 330 4.36 -4.81 -3.89
C GLY A 330 5.77 -5.22 -3.45
N SER A 331 6.70 -4.26 -3.32
CA SER A 331 8.03 -4.58 -2.77
C SER A 331 7.98 -4.88 -1.29
N SER A 332 7.00 -4.39 -0.53
CA SER A 332 6.81 -4.76 0.88
C SER A 332 6.28 -6.18 1.01
N VAL A 333 5.35 -6.60 0.14
CA VAL A 333 4.92 -8.01 0.08
C VAL A 333 6.08 -8.92 -0.33
N LYS A 334 6.83 -8.55 -1.37
CA LYS A 334 8.05 -9.26 -1.77
C LYS A 334 9.09 -9.26 -0.66
N PHE A 335 9.20 -8.19 0.11
CA PHE A 335 10.11 -8.13 1.26
C PHE A 335 9.63 -9.04 2.38
N ILE A 336 8.34 -9.07 2.73
CA ILE A 336 7.81 -10.03 3.70
C ILE A 336 8.11 -11.47 3.25
N HIS A 337 8.07 -11.72 1.93
CA HIS A 337 8.46 -13.00 1.35
C HIS A 337 9.99 -13.25 1.38
N ALA A 338 10.81 -12.26 1.03
CA ALA A 338 12.26 -12.37 0.81
C ALA A 338 13.12 -12.18 2.07
N TRP A 339 12.68 -11.33 3.02
CA TRP A 339 13.32 -11.09 4.32
C TRP A 339 13.55 -12.40 5.10
N LEU A 340 12.79 -13.44 4.77
CA LEU A 340 12.86 -14.77 5.36
C LEU A 340 13.63 -15.81 4.53
N GLY A 341 14.04 -15.50 3.30
CA GLY A 341 14.90 -16.38 2.49
C GLY A 341 16.38 -16.31 2.87
N THR A 342 16.80 -15.29 3.62
CA THR A 342 18.21 -14.97 3.89
C THR A 342 18.66 -15.16 5.34
N SER A 343 17.86 -15.77 6.21
CA SER A 343 18.23 -15.90 7.65
C SER A 343 18.35 -17.32 8.19
N VAL A 344 18.33 -18.36 7.33
CA VAL A 344 18.60 -19.75 7.78
C VAL A 344 19.63 -20.46 6.90
N SER A 345 19.64 -20.23 5.58
CA SER A 345 20.57 -20.91 4.66
C SER A 345 22.03 -20.43 4.70
N VAL A 346 22.30 -19.24 5.26
CA VAL A 346 23.66 -18.69 5.35
C VAL A 346 24.41 -19.14 6.62
N LEU A 347 23.70 -19.59 7.66
CA LEU A 347 24.31 -20.05 8.91
C LEU A 347 24.43 -21.58 8.99
N GLU A 348 23.47 -22.34 8.43
CA GLU A 348 23.53 -23.80 8.48
C GLU A 348 24.57 -24.41 7.51
N ASN A 349 24.86 -23.75 6.39
CA ASN A 349 25.92 -24.19 5.47
C ASN A 349 27.34 -23.89 5.96
N TRP A 350 27.52 -23.06 6.99
CA TRP A 350 28.85 -22.73 7.55
C TRP A 350 29.26 -23.63 8.72
N GLN A 351 28.37 -24.46 9.27
CA GLN A 351 28.69 -25.40 10.35
C GLN A 351 28.93 -26.84 9.88
N GLN A 352 28.59 -27.20 8.63
CA GLN A 352 28.84 -28.54 8.09
C GLN A 352 30.14 -28.67 7.26
N GLU A 353 30.78 -27.56 6.87
CA GLU A 353 32.03 -27.59 6.07
C GLU A 353 33.33 -27.46 6.89
N ILE A 354 33.28 -27.52 8.22
CA ILE A 354 34.49 -27.59 9.07
C ILE A 354 34.41 -28.79 10.02
N SER A 355 34.57 -29.99 9.45
CA SER A 355 35.10 -31.15 10.15
C SER A 355 36.25 -31.70 9.34
N PHE A 356 37.47 -31.27 9.66
CA PHE A 356 38.70 -31.88 9.16
C PHE A 356 38.92 -33.20 9.91
N ASP A 357 38.46 -34.30 9.33
CA ASP A 357 38.99 -35.62 9.61
C ASP A 357 39.62 -36.17 8.32
N ASN A 358 40.85 -36.67 8.48
CA ASN A 358 41.68 -37.36 7.50
C ASN A 358 42.40 -36.51 6.43
N MET A 359 43.65 -36.16 6.74
CA MET A 359 44.76 -36.47 5.84
C MET A 359 46.08 -36.49 6.61
N SER A 360 46.38 -37.65 7.18
CA SER A 360 47.76 -38.14 7.25
C SER A 360 48.22 -38.46 5.83
N ASP A 361 49.52 -38.30 5.62
CA ASP A 361 50.28 -38.71 4.42
C ASP A 361 50.23 -37.75 3.24
N ILE A 362 51.35 -37.05 3.02
CA ILE A 362 52.13 -37.06 1.77
C ILE A 362 53.48 -36.38 2.04
N HIS A 363 54.55 -37.14 1.81
CA HIS A 363 55.95 -36.68 1.78
C HIS A 363 56.30 -36.08 0.41
N PRO A 364 57.32 -35.20 0.31
CA PRO A 364 57.71 -34.60 -0.96
C PRO A 364 58.64 -35.54 -1.73
N THR A 365 58.48 -35.60 -3.05
CA THR A 365 59.55 -36.07 -3.95
C THR A 365 59.78 -35.10 -5.10
N GLU A 366 61.06 -34.96 -5.39
CA GLU A 366 61.72 -34.11 -6.36
C GLU A 366 61.51 -34.57 -7.81
N ASP A 367 61.76 -33.62 -8.72
CA ASP A 367 62.08 -33.79 -10.14
C ASP A 367 60.98 -34.18 -11.15
N GLY A 368 60.65 -33.20 -11.99
CA GLY A 368 61.03 -33.28 -13.40
C GLY A 368 60.12 -34.05 -14.38
N ARG A 369 59.30 -33.27 -15.10
CA ARG A 369 58.86 -33.44 -16.51
C ARG A 369 57.68 -34.38 -16.86
N THR A 370 56.85 -33.77 -17.72
CA THR A 370 56.06 -34.29 -18.84
C THR A 370 54.85 -35.20 -18.59
N GLY A 371 53.66 -34.66 -18.89
CA GLY A 371 52.95 -35.03 -20.13
C GLY A 371 51.63 -35.78 -19.98
N CYS A 372 50.58 -35.24 -20.66
CA CYS A 372 49.37 -35.91 -21.18
C CYS A 372 48.43 -36.57 -20.13
N SER A 373 47.11 -36.64 -20.28
CA SER A 373 46.18 -36.48 -21.40
C SER A 373 44.75 -36.58 -20.85
N LEU A 374 43.76 -36.42 -21.74
CA LEU A 374 42.33 -36.73 -21.65
C LEU A 374 41.45 -35.48 -21.42
N ALA A 375 41.07 -34.80 -22.51
CA ALA A 375 39.93 -35.13 -23.39
C ALA A 375 38.59 -34.83 -22.68
N ASN A 376 38.00 -33.68 -23.01
CA ASN A 376 36.83 -33.60 -23.91
C ASN A 376 35.63 -34.41 -23.40
N GLU A 377 34.75 -33.76 -22.64
CA GLU A 377 33.29 -33.91 -22.72
C GLU A 377 32.59 -32.96 -21.74
N ALA A 378 32.05 -31.85 -22.23
CA ALA A 378 30.78 -31.26 -21.80
C ALA A 378 30.51 -30.00 -22.61
N LYS A 379 29.66 -30.16 -23.62
CA LYS A 379 29.07 -29.10 -24.41
C LYS A 379 28.20 -28.19 -23.54
N SER A 380 28.21 -26.90 -23.88
CA SER A 380 27.09 -25.94 -23.81
C SER A 380 26.22 -25.99 -22.54
N HIS A 381 26.30 -24.97 -21.70
CA HIS A 381 25.23 -23.99 -21.52
C HIS A 381 25.58 -22.99 -20.39
N ASP A 382 25.27 -21.73 -20.69
CA ASP A 382 24.93 -20.65 -19.75
C ASP A 382 26.04 -19.77 -19.14
N LEU A 383 26.20 -18.58 -19.76
CA LEU A 383 27.02 -17.46 -19.25
C LEU A 383 26.33 -16.69 -18.08
N GLY A 384 25.15 -17.10 -17.62
CA GLY A 384 24.42 -16.45 -16.52
C GLY A 384 25.01 -16.67 -15.11
N SER A 385 25.93 -17.62 -14.94
CA SER A 385 26.43 -18.05 -13.63
C SER A 385 27.60 -17.21 -13.11
N SER A 386 28.35 -16.54 -13.97
CA SER A 386 29.59 -15.83 -13.59
C SER A 386 29.36 -14.40 -13.09
N VAL A 387 28.18 -13.81 -13.34
CA VAL A 387 27.84 -12.44 -12.88
C VAL A 387 27.41 -12.42 -11.40
N LYS A 388 26.94 -13.55 -10.86
CA LYS A 388 26.57 -13.66 -9.44
C LYS A 388 27.77 -13.73 -8.49
N PHE A 389 28.97 -14.02 -8.98
CA PHE A 389 30.16 -14.15 -8.14
C PHE A 389 30.83 -12.80 -7.81
N ILE A 390 30.73 -11.81 -8.71
CA ILE A 390 31.42 -10.52 -8.54
C ILE A 390 30.65 -9.57 -7.61
N HIS A 391 29.32 -9.70 -7.51
CA HIS A 391 28.51 -8.85 -6.65
C HIS A 391 28.56 -9.24 -5.15
N ALA A 392 29.07 -10.43 -4.83
CA ALA A 392 29.18 -10.94 -3.46
C ALA A 392 30.52 -10.60 -2.77
N TRP A 393 31.52 -10.10 -3.50
CA TRP A 393 32.86 -9.84 -2.96
C TRP A 393 33.14 -8.37 -2.58
N LEU A 394 32.33 -7.43 -3.07
CA LEU A 394 32.52 -5.98 -2.85
C LEU A 394 31.76 -5.41 -1.63
N GLY A 395 31.14 -6.27 -0.81
CA GLY A 395 30.16 -5.86 0.20
C GLY A 395 30.56 -5.98 1.68
N THR A 396 31.82 -6.26 2.02
CA THR A 396 32.22 -6.51 3.42
C THR A 396 33.42 -5.68 3.85
N SER A 397 33.17 -4.62 4.63
CA SER A 397 34.18 -4.01 5.50
C SER A 397 34.36 -4.92 6.72
N MET A 398 35.43 -5.72 6.75
CA MET A 398 35.87 -6.42 7.96
C MET A 398 36.96 -5.61 8.66
N SER A 399 36.72 -5.23 9.92
CA SER A 399 37.76 -4.76 10.83
C SER A 399 38.49 -5.96 11.42
N MET A 400 39.76 -6.18 11.07
CA MET A 400 40.63 -7.16 11.74
C MET A 400 41.49 -6.46 12.79
N SER A 401 41.51 -7.02 14.01
CA SER A 401 42.48 -6.65 15.06
C SER A 401 43.58 -7.71 15.12
N LEU A 402 44.81 -7.32 14.81
CA LEU A 402 45.96 -8.21 14.91
C LEU A 402 46.55 -8.15 16.34
N LYS A 403 46.87 -9.30 16.92
CA LYS A 403 47.50 -9.43 18.24
C LYS A 403 48.88 -10.05 18.04
N ILE A 404 49.94 -9.30 18.34
CA ILE A 404 51.32 -9.81 18.33
C ILE A 404 51.85 -9.66 19.76
N GLY A 405 52.07 -10.79 20.44
CA GLY A 405 52.40 -10.82 21.86
C GLY A 405 51.30 -10.23 22.76
N ASN A 406 51.67 -9.65 23.91
CA ASN A 406 50.71 -9.17 24.91
C ASN A 406 50.15 -7.74 24.68
N LYS A 407 50.21 -7.19 23.46
CA LYS A 407 49.56 -5.90 23.12
C LYS A 407 48.79 -5.97 21.79
N ARG A 408 47.67 -5.23 21.72
CA ARG A 408 46.82 -5.07 20.52
C ARG A 408 47.08 -3.72 19.86
N PHE A 409 47.12 -3.69 18.53
CA PHE A 409 47.18 -2.48 17.72
C PHE A 409 46.06 -2.49 16.68
N HIS A 410 45.44 -1.33 16.43
CA HIS A 410 44.49 -1.10 15.33
C HIS A 410 45.22 -0.39 14.19
N LEU A 411 45.31 -1.04 13.03
CA LEU A 411 45.91 -0.47 11.83
C LEU A 411 44.78 -0.13 10.84
N ILE A 412 44.58 1.15 10.54
CA ILE A 412 43.83 1.61 9.38
C ILE A 412 44.89 2.04 8.37
N THR A 413 45.04 1.32 7.26
CA THR A 413 45.84 1.82 6.14
C THR A 413 45.33 1.30 4.80
N CYS A 414 44.94 2.27 3.96
CA CYS A 414 44.88 2.17 2.51
C CYS A 414 46.22 1.67 1.95
N LEU A 415 46.19 0.81 0.94
CA LEU A 415 47.39 0.48 0.16
C LEU A 415 47.12 0.63 -1.34
N THR A 416 47.87 1.57 -1.92
CA THR A 416 48.12 1.78 -3.34
C THR A 416 49.17 0.80 -3.88
N TYR A 417 49.02 0.51 -5.17
CA TYR A 417 49.83 -0.28 -6.11
C TYR A 417 51.36 -0.20 -5.97
N THR A 418 52.08 -1.34 -6.09
CA THR A 418 53.28 -1.55 -6.95
C THR A 418 53.91 -2.96 -6.80
N GLN A 419 54.49 -3.45 -7.91
CA GLN A 419 55.39 -4.61 -8.08
C GLN A 419 54.78 -6.02 -8.29
N LEU A 420 54.47 -6.34 -9.55
CA LEU A 420 54.59 -7.71 -10.07
C LEU A 420 55.62 -7.73 -11.22
N LYS A 421 56.53 -8.71 -11.15
CA LYS A 421 57.69 -8.92 -12.02
C LYS A 421 57.27 -9.50 -13.39
N MET A 422 58.08 -9.18 -14.40
CA MET A 422 57.96 -9.59 -15.80
C MET A 422 58.20 -11.10 -15.99
N GLU A 423 57.12 -11.88 -16.15
CA GLU A 423 57.19 -13.17 -16.86
C GLU A 423 55.88 -13.58 -17.58
N ASP A 424 54.76 -12.85 -17.41
CA ASP A 424 53.47 -13.18 -18.04
C ASP A 424 53.10 -12.34 -19.30
N LEU A 425 54.09 -11.81 -20.04
CA LEU A 425 53.83 -10.87 -21.15
C LEU A 425 53.31 -11.54 -22.44
N GLY A 426 53.37 -12.88 -22.57
CA GLY A 426 52.93 -13.59 -23.77
C GLY A 426 51.41 -13.80 -23.87
N VAL A 427 50.74 -13.97 -22.73
CA VAL A 427 49.29 -14.29 -22.68
C VAL A 427 48.43 -13.01 -22.70
N LEU A 428 48.95 -11.90 -22.19
CA LEU A 428 48.28 -10.59 -22.18
C LEU A 428 48.21 -9.91 -23.56
N LEU A 429 49.15 -10.20 -24.47
CA LEU A 429 49.19 -9.60 -25.81
C LEU A 429 48.12 -10.13 -26.77
N GLN A 430 47.55 -11.33 -26.53
CA GLN A 430 46.41 -11.83 -27.30
C GLN A 430 45.05 -11.33 -26.78
N MET A 431 44.97 -10.86 -25.54
CA MET A 431 43.74 -10.30 -24.97
C MET A 431 43.61 -8.77 -25.18
N SER A 432 44.69 -8.05 -25.45
CA SER A 432 44.63 -6.58 -25.61
C SER A 432 43.94 -6.14 -26.92
N SER A 433 44.13 -6.88 -28.02
CA SER A 433 43.53 -6.52 -29.32
C SER A 433 42.00 -6.63 -29.33
N GLY A 434 41.44 -7.54 -28.54
CA GLY A 434 39.99 -7.68 -28.36
C GLY A 434 39.39 -6.65 -27.42
N LEU A 435 40.12 -6.26 -26.37
CA LEU A 435 39.68 -5.22 -25.43
C LEU A 435 39.72 -3.82 -26.06
N ASP A 436 40.72 -3.51 -26.90
CA ASP A 436 40.81 -2.22 -27.58
C ASP A 436 39.69 -2.03 -28.60
N LEU A 437 39.28 -3.09 -29.30
CA LEU A 437 38.15 -3.06 -30.23
C LEU A 437 36.81 -2.86 -29.48
N LEU A 438 36.62 -3.55 -28.36
CA LEU A 438 35.41 -3.42 -27.55
C LEU A 438 35.35 -2.05 -26.86
N ALA A 439 36.47 -1.55 -26.36
CA ALA A 439 36.57 -0.23 -25.77
C ALA A 439 36.27 0.86 -26.81
N HIS A 440 36.76 0.72 -28.05
CA HIS A 440 36.51 1.70 -29.09
C HIS A 440 35.04 1.74 -29.54
N ILE A 441 34.38 0.58 -29.68
CA ILE A 441 32.95 0.46 -30.01
C ILE A 441 32.09 1.04 -28.86
N VAL A 442 32.38 0.64 -27.62
CA VAL A 442 31.60 1.09 -26.44
C VAL A 442 31.83 2.58 -26.15
N THR A 443 32.99 3.15 -26.44
CA THR A 443 33.24 4.58 -26.18
C THR A 443 32.83 5.49 -27.32
N SER A 444 32.92 5.09 -28.59
CA SER A 444 32.56 5.99 -29.71
C SER A 444 31.08 5.92 -30.09
N GLU A 445 30.50 4.72 -30.20
CA GLU A 445 29.10 4.57 -30.61
C GLU A 445 28.15 4.98 -29.48
N LEU A 446 28.44 4.56 -28.25
CA LEU A 446 27.62 4.93 -27.10
C LEU A 446 27.73 6.42 -26.78
N ALA A 447 28.91 7.03 -26.95
CA ALA A 447 29.05 8.48 -26.80
C ALA A 447 28.29 9.23 -27.90
N HIS A 448 28.31 8.77 -29.15
CA HIS A 448 27.55 9.41 -30.24
C HIS A 448 26.04 9.32 -30.02
N ILE A 449 25.52 8.16 -29.60
CA ILE A 449 24.09 7.98 -29.27
C ILE A 449 23.69 8.89 -28.10
N VAL A 450 24.49 8.93 -27.03
CA VAL A 450 24.17 9.71 -25.83
C VAL A 450 24.31 11.22 -26.07
N THR A 451 25.30 11.66 -26.86
CA THR A 451 25.59 13.09 -27.02
C THR A 451 24.95 13.75 -28.23
N SER A 452 24.64 13.02 -29.31
CA SER A 452 24.06 13.63 -30.52
C SER A 452 22.59 13.25 -30.71
N GLU A 453 22.24 11.96 -30.66
CA GLU A 453 20.86 11.52 -30.90
C GLU A 453 19.94 11.87 -29.74
N LEU A 454 20.35 11.55 -28.51
CA LEU A 454 19.55 11.87 -27.33
C LEU A 454 19.46 13.38 -27.10
N ALA A 455 20.55 14.12 -27.36
CA ALA A 455 20.53 15.56 -27.28
C ALA A 455 19.60 16.19 -28.33
N HIS A 456 19.59 15.71 -29.58
CA HIS A 456 18.70 16.19 -30.63
C HIS A 456 17.22 15.90 -30.31
N ILE A 457 16.90 14.71 -29.79
CA ILE A 457 15.54 14.36 -29.35
C ILE A 457 15.09 15.28 -28.21
N VAL A 458 15.95 15.49 -27.21
CA VAL A 458 15.60 16.29 -26.03
C VAL A 458 15.53 17.79 -26.37
N THR A 459 16.43 18.30 -27.21
CA THR A 459 16.52 19.75 -27.48
C THR A 459 15.74 20.23 -28.70
N SER A 460 15.51 19.40 -29.73
CA SER A 460 14.78 19.81 -30.94
C SER A 460 13.35 19.28 -30.96
N GLU A 461 13.17 17.96 -30.84
CA GLU A 461 11.84 17.34 -30.97
C GLU A 461 10.95 17.74 -29.79
N LEU A 462 11.45 17.58 -28.57
CA LEU A 462 10.66 17.89 -27.38
C LEU A 462 10.44 19.40 -27.22
N SER A 463 11.40 20.23 -27.61
CA SER A 463 11.21 21.68 -27.57
C SER A 463 10.19 22.14 -28.62
N HIS A 464 10.18 21.56 -29.82
CA HIS A 464 9.18 21.87 -30.85
C HIS A 464 7.76 21.46 -30.41
N ILE A 465 7.60 20.29 -29.80
CA ILE A 465 6.31 19.85 -29.25
C ILE A 465 5.84 20.80 -28.14
N VAL A 466 6.73 21.15 -27.21
CA VAL A 466 6.36 22.00 -26.06
C VAL A 466 6.13 23.45 -26.48
N THR A 467 6.89 24.00 -27.41
CA THR A 467 6.83 25.43 -27.76
C THR A 467 5.93 25.75 -28.95
N SER A 468 5.76 24.86 -29.92
CA SER A 468 4.98 25.11 -31.14
C SER A 468 3.60 24.47 -31.05
N GLU A 469 3.54 23.14 -30.87
CA GLU A 469 2.28 22.39 -30.87
C GLU A 469 1.40 22.76 -29.67
N LEU A 470 1.97 22.70 -28.46
CA LEU A 470 1.21 22.98 -27.24
C LEU A 470 0.85 24.46 -27.13
N SER A 471 1.70 25.37 -27.61
CA SER A 471 1.35 26.80 -27.61
C SER A 471 0.25 27.10 -28.62
N HIS A 472 0.23 26.47 -29.80
CA HIS A 472 -0.84 26.63 -30.78
C HIS A 472 -2.18 26.12 -30.24
N ILE A 473 -2.21 24.95 -29.58
CA ILE A 473 -3.43 24.42 -28.95
C ILE A 473 -3.94 25.38 -27.86
N VAL A 474 -3.04 25.85 -26.98
CA VAL A 474 -3.43 26.70 -25.85
C VAL A 474 -3.82 28.12 -26.30
N THR A 475 -3.14 28.70 -27.29
CA THR A 475 -3.35 30.11 -27.67
C THR A 475 -4.30 30.32 -28.83
N SER A 476 -4.46 29.35 -29.74
CA SER A 476 -5.29 29.48 -30.93
C SER A 476 -6.61 28.72 -30.74
N GLU A 477 -6.56 27.41 -30.50
CA GLU A 477 -7.77 26.59 -30.44
C GLU A 477 -8.60 26.88 -29.19
N LEU A 478 -7.97 26.89 -28.02
CA LEU A 478 -8.68 27.16 -26.77
C LEU A 478 -9.20 28.60 -26.71
N ALA A 479 -8.43 29.56 -27.25
CA ALA A 479 -8.88 30.94 -27.36
C ALA A 479 -10.07 31.08 -28.31
N HIS A 480 -10.08 30.40 -29.46
CA HIS A 480 -11.21 30.40 -30.40
C HIS A 480 -12.47 29.80 -29.77
N ILE A 481 -12.35 28.67 -29.05
CA ILE A 481 -13.49 28.06 -28.34
C ILE A 481 -14.04 29.02 -27.28
N VAL A 482 -13.17 29.60 -26.46
CA VAL A 482 -13.60 30.48 -25.36
C VAL A 482 -14.15 31.82 -25.86
N THR A 483 -13.54 32.42 -26.89
CA THR A 483 -13.91 33.78 -27.33
C THR A 483 -14.93 33.81 -28.46
N SER A 484 -14.97 32.81 -29.33
CA SER A 484 -15.90 32.79 -30.48
C SER A 484 -17.14 31.97 -30.18
N GLU A 485 -16.98 30.68 -29.84
CA GLU A 485 -18.13 29.79 -29.68
C GLU A 485 -18.92 30.09 -28.40
N LEU A 486 -18.23 30.22 -27.26
CA LEU A 486 -18.90 30.51 -26.00
C LEU A 486 -19.56 31.90 -26.01
N SER A 487 -18.90 32.90 -26.62
CA SER A 487 -19.49 34.22 -26.79
C SER A 487 -20.71 34.18 -27.70
N HIS A 488 -20.70 33.42 -28.80
CA HIS A 488 -21.85 33.29 -29.69
C HIS A 488 -23.04 32.64 -28.96
N ILE A 489 -22.82 31.57 -28.19
CA ILE A 489 -23.87 30.93 -27.38
C ILE A 489 -24.45 31.92 -26.37
N VAL A 490 -23.59 32.64 -25.63
CA VAL A 490 -24.03 33.56 -24.58
C VAL A 490 -24.70 34.82 -25.14
N THR A 491 -24.19 35.39 -26.23
CA THR A 491 -24.69 36.67 -26.74
C THR A 491 -25.76 36.55 -27.81
N SER A 492 -25.76 35.49 -28.62
CA SER A 492 -26.73 35.31 -29.71
C SER A 492 -27.88 34.41 -29.28
N GLU A 493 -27.59 33.16 -28.90
CA GLU A 493 -28.65 32.19 -28.62
C GLU A 493 -29.41 32.50 -27.34
N LEU A 494 -28.68 32.76 -26.24
CA LEU A 494 -29.32 33.06 -24.96
C LEU A 494 -30.07 34.40 -25.00
N SER A 495 -29.52 35.41 -25.68
CA SER A 495 -30.23 36.68 -25.89
C SER A 495 -31.49 36.49 -26.73
N HIS A 496 -31.48 35.67 -27.79
CA HIS A 496 -32.66 35.39 -28.60
C HIS A 496 -33.75 34.70 -27.78
N ILE A 497 -33.40 33.71 -26.97
CA ILE A 497 -34.35 33.03 -26.06
C ILE A 497 -34.97 34.03 -25.08
N VAL A 498 -34.13 34.86 -24.44
CA VAL A 498 -34.59 35.81 -23.41
C VAL A 498 -35.39 36.97 -24.01
N THR A 499 -34.97 37.53 -25.15
CA THR A 499 -35.61 38.73 -25.71
C THR A 499 -36.73 38.43 -26.70
N SER A 500 -36.65 37.35 -27.46
CA SER A 500 -37.65 37.01 -28.49
C SER A 500 -38.70 36.04 -27.95
N GLU A 501 -38.28 34.86 -27.49
CA GLU A 501 -39.23 33.81 -27.10
C GLU A 501 -39.95 34.14 -25.79
N LEU A 502 -39.21 34.54 -24.76
CA LEU A 502 -39.80 34.86 -23.47
C LEU A 502 -40.64 36.13 -23.52
N SER A 503 -40.21 37.16 -24.27
CA SER A 503 -41.03 38.37 -24.46
C SER A 503 -42.29 38.07 -25.25
N HIS A 504 -42.23 37.26 -26.32
CA HIS A 504 -43.42 36.86 -27.08
C HIS A 504 -44.41 36.08 -26.20
N PHE A 505 -43.91 35.16 -25.37
CA PHE A 505 -44.76 34.45 -24.41
C PHE A 505 -45.43 35.41 -23.41
N LEU A 506 -44.67 36.35 -22.85
CA LEU A 506 -45.20 37.30 -21.86
C LEU A 506 -46.15 38.34 -22.48
N THR A 507 -45.92 38.78 -23.71
CA THR A 507 -46.68 39.89 -24.33
C THR A 507 -47.78 39.44 -25.30
N SER A 508 -47.71 38.23 -25.85
CA SER A 508 -48.72 37.74 -26.79
C SER A 508 -49.62 36.71 -26.11
N GLU A 509 -49.04 35.60 -25.66
CA GLU A 509 -49.78 34.47 -25.07
C GLU A 509 -50.47 34.88 -23.76
N LEU A 510 -49.72 35.45 -22.81
CA LEU A 510 -50.27 35.84 -21.52
C LEU A 510 -51.29 36.99 -21.64
N SER A 511 -51.03 37.94 -22.54
CA SER A 511 -51.98 39.03 -22.84
C SER A 511 -53.28 38.49 -23.40
N HIS A 512 -53.23 37.53 -24.33
CA HIS A 512 -54.41 36.93 -24.93
C HIS A 512 -55.24 36.18 -23.89
N ILE A 513 -54.60 35.44 -22.98
CA ILE A 513 -55.30 34.77 -21.86
C ILE A 513 -55.99 35.82 -20.97
N VAL A 514 -55.29 36.88 -20.59
CA VAL A 514 -55.84 37.91 -19.67
C VAL A 514 -56.93 38.74 -20.34
N THR A 515 -56.78 39.11 -21.61
CA THR A 515 -57.71 40.03 -22.28
C THR A 515 -58.82 39.35 -23.05
N SER A 516 -58.65 38.12 -23.53
CA SER A 516 -59.67 37.43 -24.31
C SER A 516 -60.38 36.38 -23.47
N GLU A 517 -59.66 35.48 -22.80
CA GLU A 517 -60.30 34.42 -22.00
C GLU A 517 -60.90 34.95 -20.69
N LEU A 518 -60.14 35.74 -19.93
CA LEU A 518 -60.62 36.27 -18.65
C LEU A 518 -61.75 37.30 -18.84
N SER A 519 -61.66 38.14 -19.87
CA SER A 519 -62.74 39.07 -20.23
C SER A 519 -63.98 38.31 -20.68
N HIS A 520 -63.84 37.25 -21.47
CA HIS A 520 -65.00 36.45 -21.88
C HIS A 520 -65.69 35.78 -20.68
N ILE A 521 -64.92 35.26 -19.72
CA ILE A 521 -65.46 34.71 -18.46
C ILE A 521 -66.19 35.79 -17.66
N VAL A 522 -65.55 36.95 -17.44
CA VAL A 522 -66.17 38.05 -16.69
C VAL A 522 -67.42 38.56 -17.40
N THR A 523 -67.43 38.66 -18.72
CA THR A 523 -68.58 39.23 -19.45
C THR A 523 -69.72 38.22 -19.62
N SER A 524 -69.42 36.93 -19.82
CA SER A 524 -70.44 35.89 -20.03
C SER A 524 -70.98 35.29 -18.73
N GLU A 525 -70.16 35.14 -17.69
CA GLU A 525 -70.61 34.56 -16.42
C GLU A 525 -71.24 35.60 -15.48
N LEU A 526 -70.74 36.85 -15.40
CA LEU A 526 -71.43 37.87 -14.57
C LEU A 526 -72.73 38.35 -15.20
N SER A 527 -72.86 38.40 -16.53
CA SER A 527 -74.12 38.84 -17.17
C SER A 527 -75.26 37.85 -16.91
N HIS A 528 -74.95 36.56 -16.75
CA HIS A 528 -75.89 35.52 -16.34
C HIS A 528 -76.29 35.57 -14.85
N ILE A 529 -75.56 36.31 -14.01
CA ILE A 529 -75.86 36.47 -12.57
C ILE A 529 -76.65 37.76 -12.30
N VAL A 530 -76.64 38.73 -13.23
CA VAL A 530 -77.28 40.06 -13.08
C VAL A 530 -78.59 40.19 -13.88
N THR A 531 -79.03 39.13 -14.59
CA THR A 531 -80.38 39.01 -15.17
C THR A 531 -81.20 37.98 -14.41
#